data_AF-A0A8C5QBJ5-F1
#
_entry.id   AF-A0A8C5QBJ5-F1
#
_cell.length_a   1.000
_cell.length_b   1.000
_cell.length_c   1.000
_cell.angle_alpha   90.00
_cell.angle_beta   90.00
_cell.angle_gamma   90.00
#
_symmetry.space_group_name_H-M   'P 1'
#
loop_
_entity.id
_entity.type
_entity.pdbx_description
1 polymer ?
#
loop_
_entity_poly.entity_id
_entity_poly.type
_entity_poly.pdbx_seq_one_letter_code
_entity_poly.pdbx_strand_id
1 'polypeptide(L)'
;MSSVSSCEDSGPRRRSHSTPHKSSAKELGEGTNPRSSAVSTYSLLSPIYNDSFISDKDDPALDPEDLTEQIKNVDFRTDDPQDKARQSETGETLGQDLNLTPWQEWLLSKEKQLRVELEKKVSEDLKHEEERLKLQHKKEMKKVLAEEEHKEWVRKKQEQERQEKEQKLLKEQQERELQALRKSAIQEKSKEKYHEWLKKKKEDQQERRRKEKEGEEKRLEEQNEKKEKAKKVFEEWLEDAKTRPRPTLHSYGYTNGKLTGYYDGSSYPAPGFYNPIPWKPIHVPPPPKEAAKNLSRKKTKKAGSSQSYRSNLGPLYKPKDNLQIGKGTFKR
;
A
#
# COMPACT_ATOMS: atom_id res chain seq x y z
N MET A 1 -12.36 35.68 -65.50
CA MET A 1 -13.56 36.23 -64.85
C MET A 1 -13.58 35.77 -63.40
N SER A 2 -13.52 36.76 -62.53
CA SER A 2 -14.08 36.84 -61.17
C SER A 2 -13.76 35.78 -60.13
N SER A 3 -12.83 36.19 -59.27
CA SER A 3 -12.74 35.94 -57.84
C SER A 3 -14.09 35.86 -57.14
N VAL A 4 -14.20 34.99 -56.13
CA VAL A 4 -15.08 35.23 -54.98
C VAL A 4 -14.34 34.91 -53.70
N SER A 5 -14.22 35.95 -52.89
CA SER A 5 -13.73 36.00 -51.53
C SER A 5 -14.83 35.53 -50.58
N SER A 6 -14.46 34.83 -49.51
CA SER A 6 -15.20 34.90 -48.23
C SER A 6 -14.27 34.54 -47.08
N CYS A 7 -13.90 35.58 -46.34
CA CYS A 7 -13.55 35.50 -44.94
C CYS A 7 -14.84 35.20 -44.16
N GLU A 8 -14.81 34.37 -43.11
CA GLU A 8 -15.50 34.65 -41.84
C GLU A 8 -14.87 33.84 -40.68
N ASP A 9 -14.28 34.63 -39.79
CA ASP A 9 -14.60 34.74 -38.36
C ASP A 9 -14.18 33.68 -37.32
N SER A 10 -13.77 34.28 -36.20
CA SER A 10 -13.13 33.76 -35.01
C SER A 10 -14.16 33.39 -33.95
N GLY A 11 -13.89 32.38 -33.11
CA GLY A 11 -14.64 32.27 -31.85
C GLY A 11 -14.50 30.95 -31.10
N PRO A 12 -14.17 30.95 -29.79
CA PRO A 12 -13.66 29.79 -29.08
C PRO A 12 -14.76 28.84 -28.59
N ARG A 13 -14.50 27.54 -28.73
CA ARG A 13 -15.27 26.48 -28.04
C ARG A 13 -15.04 26.58 -26.53
N ARG A 14 -16.02 27.13 -25.82
CA ARG A 14 -16.17 27.01 -24.36
C ARG A 14 -16.38 25.53 -24.00
N ARG A 15 -15.39 24.93 -23.34
CA ARG A 15 -15.53 23.64 -22.65
C ARG A 15 -16.01 23.92 -21.24
N SER A 16 -17.32 23.78 -21.03
CA SER A 16 -17.93 23.75 -19.69
C SER A 16 -17.62 22.40 -19.05
N HIS A 17 -16.81 22.39 -17.99
CA HIS A 17 -16.62 21.24 -17.13
C HIS A 17 -17.27 21.54 -15.79
N SER A 18 -18.47 20.98 -15.62
CA SER A 18 -19.25 20.98 -14.39
C SER A 18 -18.54 20.18 -13.31
N THR A 19 -18.30 20.81 -12.17
CA THR A 19 -17.87 20.17 -10.92
C THR A 19 -19.08 19.57 -10.19
N PRO A 20 -19.04 18.32 -9.70
CA PRO A 20 -20.07 17.82 -8.81
C PRO A 20 -19.84 18.32 -7.39
N HIS A 21 -20.79 19.10 -6.88
CA HIS A 21 -20.89 19.47 -5.48
C HIS A 21 -21.31 18.26 -4.63
N LYS A 22 -20.55 18.04 -3.56
CA LYS A 22 -20.81 17.09 -2.49
C LYS A 22 -21.77 17.74 -1.50
N SER A 23 -23.02 17.29 -1.44
CA SER A 23 -23.96 17.67 -0.38
C SER A 23 -24.01 16.58 0.70
N SER A 24 -23.65 17.00 1.90
CA SER A 24 -23.87 16.29 3.16
C SER A 24 -25.32 16.50 3.62
N ALA A 25 -25.86 15.48 4.28
CA ALA A 25 -27.19 15.38 4.84
C ALA A 25 -27.49 16.35 6.00
N LYS A 26 -28.80 16.62 6.19
CA LYS A 26 -29.55 16.97 7.42
C LYS A 26 -30.99 17.32 7.00
N GLU A 27 -32.09 17.14 7.73
CA GLU A 27 -32.49 16.47 8.98
C GLU A 27 -33.99 16.81 9.13
N LEU A 28 -34.86 15.88 9.54
CA LEU A 28 -36.11 16.13 10.30
C LEU A 28 -36.34 14.81 11.07
N GLY A 29 -35.96 14.74 12.35
CA GLY A 29 -36.87 14.94 13.50
C GLY A 29 -37.48 13.57 13.87
N GLU A 30 -37.45 13.03 15.08
CA GLU A 30 -37.51 13.61 16.42
C GLU A 30 -37.44 12.41 17.40
N GLY A 31 -36.85 12.57 18.59
CA GLY A 31 -37.15 11.66 19.72
C GLY A 31 -35.99 10.98 20.46
N THR A 32 -35.54 11.63 21.53
CA THR A 32 -35.09 11.08 22.83
C THR A 32 -33.78 10.26 22.97
N ASN A 33 -32.75 10.97 23.46
CA ASN A 33 -31.80 10.72 24.57
C ASN A 33 -31.08 9.36 24.81
N PRO A 34 -29.87 9.41 25.43
CA PRO A 34 -28.82 8.39 25.29
C PRO A 34 -28.69 7.49 26.53
N ARG A 35 -28.26 6.24 26.31
CA ARG A 35 -27.42 5.54 27.29
C ARG A 35 -26.58 4.44 26.64
N SER A 36 -25.30 4.55 26.91
CA SER A 36 -24.23 3.56 26.71
C SER A 36 -24.65 2.11 26.93
N SER A 37 -24.35 1.22 25.98
CA SER A 37 -23.46 0.06 26.18
C SER A 37 -23.53 -0.91 25.00
N ALA A 38 -22.39 -1.52 24.71
CA ALA A 38 -22.09 -2.35 23.56
C ALA A 38 -23.11 -3.48 23.30
N VAL A 39 -23.62 -3.55 22.08
CA VAL A 39 -24.19 -4.79 21.53
C VAL A 39 -23.16 -5.36 20.56
N SER A 40 -22.21 -6.07 21.15
CA SER A 40 -21.30 -6.99 20.46
C SER A 40 -22.13 -8.09 19.82
N THR A 41 -22.21 -8.15 18.49
CA THR A 41 -22.85 -9.23 17.74
C THR A 41 -21.95 -10.46 17.58
N TYR A 42 -20.93 -10.61 18.42
CA TYR A 42 -19.96 -11.71 18.36
C TYR A 42 -20.27 -12.85 19.34
N SER A 43 -21.54 -13.23 19.50
CA SER A 43 -21.93 -14.31 20.42
C SER A 43 -23.10 -15.17 19.89
N LEU A 44 -22.96 -15.68 18.67
CA LEU A 44 -23.81 -16.78 18.16
C LEU A 44 -23.02 -18.01 17.71
N LEU A 45 -21.72 -18.06 18.04
CA LEU A 45 -20.89 -19.25 17.92
C LEU A 45 -20.44 -19.65 19.31
N SER A 46 -21.39 -20.07 20.14
CA SER A 46 -21.04 -20.93 21.28
C SER A 46 -20.81 -22.33 20.72
N PRO A 47 -19.62 -22.93 20.87
CA PRO A 47 -19.46 -24.36 20.66
C PRO A 47 -20.40 -25.06 21.64
N ILE A 48 -21.31 -25.88 21.12
CA ILE A 48 -22.07 -26.81 21.94
C ILE A 48 -21.02 -27.79 22.49
N TYR A 49 -20.62 -27.53 23.74
CA TYR A 49 -19.73 -28.36 24.53
C TYR A 49 -20.50 -29.63 24.89
N ASN A 50 -20.17 -30.74 24.21
CA ASN A 50 -20.60 -32.07 24.66
C ASN A 50 -19.51 -32.62 25.58
N ASP A 51 -19.70 -32.40 26.87
CA ASP A 51 -18.95 -33.06 27.93
C ASP A 51 -19.84 -34.18 28.51
N SER A 52 -19.62 -35.42 28.04
CA SER A 52 -19.96 -36.68 28.73
C SER A 52 -19.75 -37.87 27.78
N PHE A 53 -18.53 -38.39 27.74
CA PHE A 53 -18.19 -39.79 28.10
C PHE A 53 -16.70 -40.02 27.77
N ILE A 54 -15.87 -39.95 28.81
CA ILE A 54 -14.58 -40.65 28.81
C ILE A 54 -14.95 -42.11 29.08
N SER A 55 -15.12 -42.90 28.02
CA SER A 55 -14.96 -44.34 28.15
C SER A 55 -13.48 -44.62 28.01
N ASP A 56 -12.84 -44.76 29.16
CA ASP A 56 -11.50 -45.26 29.33
C ASP A 56 -11.33 -46.59 28.58
N LYS A 57 -10.42 -46.59 27.60
CA LYS A 57 -9.79 -47.77 27.01
C LYS A 57 -8.57 -47.29 26.24
N ASP A 58 -7.47 -47.16 26.99
CA ASP A 58 -6.14 -47.46 26.48
C ASP A 58 -6.12 -48.87 25.84
N ASP A 59 -5.14 -49.11 24.97
CA ASP A 59 -5.32 -49.90 23.74
C ASP A 59 -4.27 -49.49 22.68
N PRO A 60 -2.95 -49.69 22.90
CA PRO A 60 -1.91 -49.31 21.95
C PRO A 60 -2.02 -50.06 20.61
N ALA A 61 -1.59 -49.36 19.56
CA ALA A 61 -1.32 -49.91 18.24
C ALA A 61 -0.47 -51.18 18.34
N LEU A 62 -0.99 -52.28 17.78
CA LEU A 62 -0.24 -53.49 17.48
C LEU A 62 -0.45 -53.85 16.01
N ASP A 63 0.67 -54.11 15.35
CA ASP A 63 0.80 -54.59 13.98
C ASP A 63 -0.10 -55.80 13.69
N PRO A 64 -0.64 -55.93 12.46
CA PRO A 64 -1.39 -57.10 12.03
C PRO A 64 -0.47 -58.11 11.35
N GLU A 65 0.66 -58.47 11.95
CA GLU A 65 1.38 -59.70 11.62
C GLU A 65 1.88 -60.33 12.91
N ASP A 66 1.66 -61.64 13.03
CA ASP A 66 2.04 -62.50 14.15
C ASP A 66 1.04 -62.55 15.33
N LEU A 67 0.04 -63.46 15.22
CA LEU A 67 -0.48 -64.34 16.30
C LEU A 67 -1.77 -65.06 15.87
N THR A 68 -1.65 -66.06 14.98
CA THR A 68 -2.49 -67.28 15.02
C THR A 68 -1.67 -68.54 14.68
N GLU A 69 -0.44 -68.61 15.17
CA GLU A 69 0.22 -69.88 15.47
C GLU A 69 0.13 -70.14 16.98
N GLN A 70 -0.98 -70.73 17.42
CA GLN A 70 -1.09 -71.51 18.67
C GLN A 70 -2.48 -72.15 18.81
N ILE A 71 -2.75 -73.18 18.01
CA ILE A 71 -3.60 -74.29 18.45
C ILE A 71 -2.63 -75.47 18.62
N LYS A 72 -2.10 -75.59 19.85
CA LYS A 72 -1.43 -76.80 20.30
C LYS A 72 -2.50 -77.84 20.60
N ASN A 73 -2.40 -78.96 19.90
CA ASN A 73 -2.38 -80.31 20.45
C ASN A 73 -3.24 -80.51 21.71
N VAL A 74 -4.48 -80.97 21.49
CA VAL A 74 -5.09 -81.96 22.36
C VAL A 74 -5.48 -83.14 21.49
N ASP A 75 -4.69 -84.20 21.62
CA ASP A 75 -4.98 -85.54 21.16
C ASP A 75 -6.38 -85.97 21.62
N PHE A 76 -7.30 -86.15 20.67
CA PHE A 76 -8.39 -87.09 20.86
C PHE A 76 -7.99 -88.38 20.15
N ARG A 77 -7.57 -89.35 20.99
CA ARG A 77 -7.48 -90.76 20.63
C ARG A 77 -8.82 -91.20 20.05
N THR A 78 -8.86 -91.52 18.77
CA THR A 78 -9.77 -92.55 18.27
C THR A 78 -8.95 -93.81 18.16
N ASP A 79 -9.10 -94.67 19.17
CA ASP A 79 -8.71 -96.06 19.09
C ASP A 79 -9.33 -96.66 17.83
N ASP A 80 -8.47 -97.32 17.06
CA ASP A 80 -8.76 -98.24 15.99
C ASP A 80 -9.16 -99.59 16.61
N PRO A 81 -10.39 -100.09 16.45
CA PRO A 81 -10.66 -101.52 16.52
C PRO A 81 -10.54 -102.06 15.11
N GLN A 82 -9.38 -102.65 14.87
CA GLN A 82 -9.15 -103.63 13.82
C GLN A 82 -10.23 -104.72 13.88
N ASP A 83 -11.26 -104.63 13.05
CA ASP A 83 -12.14 -105.76 12.74
C ASP A 83 -12.10 -106.10 11.25
N LYS A 84 -11.49 -107.25 11.00
CA LYS A 84 -11.51 -107.95 9.71
C LYS A 84 -12.93 -108.50 9.48
N ALA A 85 -13.64 -107.94 8.52
CA ALA A 85 -14.71 -108.62 7.80
C ALA A 85 -14.70 -108.07 6.36
N ARG A 86 -14.06 -108.73 5.40
CA ARG A 86 -14.73 -109.65 4.46
C ARG A 86 -16.18 -109.26 4.20
N GLN A 87 -16.44 -108.81 2.95
CA GLN A 87 -17.71 -108.70 2.21
C GLN A 87 -17.87 -107.26 1.68
N SER A 88 -18.25 -106.97 0.45
CA SER A 88 -18.40 -107.71 -0.80
C SER A 88 -18.76 -106.64 -1.83
N GLU A 89 -18.21 -106.74 -3.04
CA GLU A 89 -18.70 -106.03 -4.21
C GLU A 89 -20.12 -106.50 -4.51
N THR A 90 -21.14 -105.92 -3.87
CA THR A 90 -22.55 -106.21 -4.15
C THR A 90 -23.40 -105.05 -3.64
N GLY A 91 -23.65 -104.05 -4.48
CA GLY A 91 -24.51 -102.91 -4.13
C GLY A 91 -25.42 -102.44 -5.27
N GLU A 92 -25.24 -102.96 -6.47
CA GLU A 92 -26.19 -102.87 -7.57
C GLU A 92 -26.58 -104.32 -7.88
N THR A 93 -27.86 -104.66 -7.78
CA THR A 93 -28.45 -106.02 -7.89
C THR A 93 -28.56 -106.87 -6.61
N LEU A 94 -29.18 -106.35 -5.54
CA LEU A 94 -29.83 -107.22 -4.53
C LEU A 94 -31.14 -106.61 -4.03
N GLY A 95 -32.03 -106.29 -4.97
CA GLY A 95 -33.35 -105.70 -4.72
C GLY A 95 -34.51 -106.66 -4.95
N GLN A 96 -34.25 -107.97 -4.87
CA GLN A 96 -35.28 -109.00 -5.02
C GLN A 96 -35.01 -110.04 -3.93
N ASP A 97 -36.08 -110.36 -3.17
CA ASP A 97 -36.19 -111.51 -2.26
C ASP A 97 -35.80 -111.31 -0.79
N LEU A 98 -36.13 -110.15 -0.21
CA LEU A 98 -36.62 -110.13 1.16
C LEU A 98 -38.12 -109.87 1.08
N ASN A 99 -38.95 -110.80 1.56
CA ASN A 99 -40.39 -110.58 1.74
C ASN A 99 -40.57 -109.53 2.84
N LEU A 100 -40.30 -108.25 2.55
CA LEU A 100 -40.52 -107.17 3.47
C LEU A 100 -42.01 -107.13 3.80
N THR A 101 -42.30 -106.92 5.07
CA THR A 101 -43.68 -106.66 5.47
C THR A 101 -44.11 -105.35 4.79
N PRO A 102 -45.34 -105.21 4.29
CA PRO A 102 -45.83 -103.96 3.69
C PRO A 102 -45.56 -102.70 4.53
N TRP A 103 -45.48 -102.84 5.86
CA TRP A 103 -45.07 -101.78 6.80
C TRP A 103 -43.59 -101.37 6.71
N GLN A 104 -42.68 -102.32 6.52
CA GLN A 104 -41.24 -102.06 6.39
C GLN A 104 -40.93 -101.35 5.07
N GLU A 105 -41.59 -101.72 3.97
CA GLU A 105 -41.48 -101.03 2.68
C GLU A 105 -41.99 -99.59 2.76
N TRP A 106 -43.11 -99.39 3.46
CA TRP A 106 -43.66 -98.06 3.71
C TRP A 106 -42.67 -97.20 4.50
N LEU A 107 -42.06 -97.74 5.56
CA LEU A 107 -41.10 -97.01 6.39
C LEU A 107 -39.85 -96.60 5.59
N LEU A 108 -39.27 -97.52 4.82
CA LEU A 108 -38.11 -97.23 3.96
C LEU A 108 -38.45 -96.21 2.86
N SER A 109 -39.64 -96.33 2.27
CA SER A 109 -40.12 -95.35 1.27
C SER A 109 -40.34 -93.97 1.90
N LYS A 110 -40.86 -93.92 3.12
CA LYS A 110 -41.07 -92.68 3.86
C LYS A 110 -39.74 -92.04 4.25
N GLU A 111 -38.76 -92.82 4.68
CA GLU A 111 -37.41 -92.33 4.98
C GLU A 111 -36.71 -91.76 3.74
N LYS A 112 -36.81 -92.45 2.59
CA LYS A 112 -36.29 -91.93 1.32
C LYS A 112 -36.95 -90.61 0.92
N GLN A 113 -38.27 -90.49 1.08
CA GLN A 113 -38.99 -89.22 0.86
C GLN A 113 -38.46 -88.11 1.77
N LEU A 114 -38.28 -88.38 3.08
CA LEU A 114 -37.78 -87.40 4.03
C LEU A 114 -36.34 -86.95 3.70
N ARG A 115 -35.47 -87.86 3.24
CA ARG A 115 -34.11 -87.51 2.81
C ARG A 115 -34.11 -86.61 1.59
N VAL A 116 -34.95 -86.90 0.58
CA VAL A 116 -35.10 -86.04 -0.61
C VAL A 116 -35.67 -84.68 -0.24
N GLU A 117 -36.65 -84.62 0.67
CA GLU A 117 -37.19 -83.36 1.18
C GLU A 117 -36.13 -82.54 1.92
N LEU A 118 -35.28 -83.19 2.73
CA LEU A 118 -34.20 -82.53 3.44
C LEU A 118 -33.13 -82.01 2.47
N GLU A 119 -32.70 -82.82 1.51
CA GLU A 119 -31.72 -82.44 0.48
C GLU A 119 -32.23 -81.26 -0.38
N LYS A 120 -33.54 -81.28 -0.71
CA LYS A 120 -34.20 -80.18 -1.40
C LYS A 120 -34.16 -78.89 -0.57
N LYS A 121 -34.50 -78.95 0.73
CA LYS A 121 -34.43 -77.79 1.64
C LYS A 121 -33.01 -77.23 1.73
N VAL A 122 -32.01 -78.09 1.93
CA VAL A 122 -30.59 -77.67 1.96
C VAL A 122 -30.19 -77.00 0.66
N SER A 123 -30.61 -77.55 -0.49
CA SER A 123 -30.32 -76.97 -1.81
C SER A 123 -31.00 -75.61 -2.03
N GLU A 124 -32.22 -75.44 -1.54
CA GLU A 124 -32.95 -74.17 -1.59
C GLU A 124 -32.31 -73.12 -0.68
N ASP A 125 -31.92 -73.50 0.54
CA ASP A 125 -31.22 -72.62 1.48
C ASP A 125 -29.86 -72.16 0.93
N LEU A 126 -29.09 -73.07 0.31
CA LEU A 126 -27.82 -72.73 -0.35
C LEU A 126 -28.02 -71.75 -1.51
N LYS A 127 -29.05 -71.94 -2.33
CA LYS A 127 -29.38 -71.00 -3.42
C LYS A 127 -29.79 -69.63 -2.87
N HIS A 128 -30.60 -69.62 -1.82
CA HIS A 128 -31.03 -68.38 -1.17
C HIS A 128 -29.84 -67.60 -0.60
N GLU A 129 -28.89 -68.30 0.03
CA GLU A 129 -27.66 -67.70 0.54
C GLU A 129 -26.77 -67.16 -0.58
N GLU A 130 -26.62 -67.91 -1.69
CA GLU A 130 -25.87 -67.46 -2.85
C GLU A 130 -26.47 -66.20 -3.48
N GLU A 131 -27.79 -66.13 -3.60
CA GLU A 131 -28.51 -64.93 -4.08
C GLU A 131 -28.31 -63.74 -3.14
N ARG A 132 -28.34 -63.97 -1.82
CA ARG A 132 -28.10 -62.94 -0.80
C ARG A 132 -26.70 -62.35 -0.93
N LEU A 133 -25.68 -63.19 -1.07
CA LEU A 133 -24.29 -62.77 -1.27
C LEU A 133 -24.12 -62.01 -2.59
N LYS A 134 -24.71 -62.50 -3.70
CA LYS A 134 -24.69 -61.79 -5.00
C LYS A 134 -25.34 -60.42 -4.91
N LEU A 135 -26.42 -60.29 -4.14
CA LEU A 135 -27.10 -59.01 -3.95
C LEU A 135 -26.26 -58.04 -3.10
N GLN A 136 -25.63 -58.53 -2.03
CA GLN A 136 -24.71 -57.72 -1.21
C GLN A 136 -23.52 -57.22 -2.03
N HIS A 137 -22.87 -58.12 -2.78
CA HIS A 137 -21.76 -57.75 -3.64
C HIS A 137 -22.16 -56.70 -4.69
N LYS A 138 -23.33 -56.83 -5.33
CA LYS A 138 -23.85 -55.81 -6.26
C LYS A 138 -24.09 -54.46 -5.58
N LYS A 139 -24.53 -54.44 -4.33
CA LYS A 139 -24.74 -53.19 -3.56
C LYS A 139 -23.40 -52.54 -3.22
N GLU A 140 -22.41 -53.32 -2.81
CA GLU A 140 -21.06 -52.84 -2.53
C GLU A 140 -20.40 -52.25 -3.76
N MET A 141 -20.45 -52.95 -4.90
CA MET A 141 -19.90 -52.44 -6.17
C MET A 141 -20.55 -51.12 -6.59
N LYS A 142 -21.88 -50.98 -6.42
CA LYS A 142 -22.58 -49.71 -6.68
C LYS A 142 -22.14 -48.60 -5.72
N LYS A 143 -21.93 -48.94 -4.45
CA LYS A 143 -21.46 -47.98 -3.43
C LYS A 143 -20.06 -47.48 -3.76
N VAL A 144 -19.13 -48.38 -4.09
CA VAL A 144 -17.77 -48.02 -4.49
C VAL A 144 -17.78 -47.13 -5.72
N LEU A 145 -18.58 -47.46 -6.74
CA LEU A 145 -18.68 -46.64 -7.95
C LEU A 145 -19.20 -45.23 -7.65
N ALA A 146 -20.26 -45.10 -6.84
CA ALA A 146 -20.78 -43.80 -6.45
C ALA A 146 -19.77 -42.99 -5.61
N GLU A 147 -19.01 -43.65 -4.74
CA GLU A 147 -17.92 -43.01 -3.99
C GLU A 147 -16.77 -42.54 -4.89
N GLU A 148 -16.42 -43.31 -5.93
CA GLU A 148 -15.41 -42.92 -6.92
C GLU A 148 -15.88 -41.73 -7.76
N GLU A 149 -17.12 -41.74 -8.27
CA GLU A 149 -17.70 -40.61 -9.00
C GLU A 149 -17.73 -39.34 -8.14
N HIS A 150 -18.10 -39.47 -6.86
CA HIS A 150 -18.08 -38.34 -5.94
C HIS A 150 -16.66 -37.81 -5.72
N LYS A 151 -15.68 -38.70 -5.49
CA LYS A 151 -14.26 -38.31 -5.31
C LYS A 151 -13.73 -37.58 -6.54
N GLU A 152 -14.01 -38.07 -7.74
CA GLU A 152 -13.61 -37.41 -8.99
C GLU A 152 -14.26 -36.04 -9.16
N TRP A 153 -15.55 -35.92 -8.83
CA TRP A 153 -16.24 -34.63 -8.85
C TRP A 153 -15.61 -33.63 -7.87
N VAL A 154 -15.27 -34.07 -6.65
CA VAL A 154 -14.60 -33.22 -5.65
C VAL A 154 -13.23 -32.78 -6.14
N ARG A 155 -12.41 -33.70 -6.67
CA ARG A 155 -11.09 -33.39 -7.24
C ARG A 155 -11.20 -32.34 -8.35
N LYS A 156 -12.13 -32.54 -9.28
CA LYS A 156 -12.39 -31.60 -10.38
C LYS A 156 -12.81 -30.23 -9.87
N LYS A 157 -13.65 -30.17 -8.83
CA LYS A 157 -14.08 -28.91 -8.22
C LYS A 157 -12.95 -28.18 -7.52
N GLN A 158 -12.10 -28.89 -6.78
CA GLN A 158 -10.93 -28.30 -6.13
C GLN A 158 -9.91 -27.76 -7.14
N GLU A 159 -9.68 -28.49 -8.24
CA GLU A 159 -8.80 -28.05 -9.31
C GLU A 159 -9.34 -26.78 -10.00
N GLN A 160 -10.63 -26.77 -10.30
CA GLN A 160 -11.29 -25.59 -10.85
C GLN A 160 -11.14 -24.36 -9.93
N GLU A 161 -11.38 -24.53 -8.63
CA GLU A 161 -11.22 -23.44 -7.65
C GLU A 161 -9.77 -22.96 -7.56
N ARG A 162 -8.79 -23.87 -7.65
CA ARG A 162 -7.37 -23.51 -7.66
C ARG A 162 -7.01 -22.69 -8.89
N GLN A 163 -7.44 -23.11 -10.07
CA GLN A 163 -7.21 -22.38 -11.32
C GLN A 163 -7.87 -21.00 -11.31
N GLU A 164 -9.10 -20.88 -10.78
CA GLU A 164 -9.78 -19.59 -10.63
C GLU A 164 -9.01 -18.66 -9.67
N LYS A 165 -8.48 -19.18 -8.56
CA LYS A 165 -7.64 -18.42 -7.62
C LYS A 165 -6.34 -17.95 -8.28
N GLU A 166 -5.66 -18.81 -9.03
CA GLU A 166 -4.43 -18.47 -9.74
C GLU A 166 -4.67 -17.40 -10.82
N GLN A 167 -5.72 -17.54 -11.62
CA GLN A 167 -6.10 -16.53 -12.60
C GLN A 167 -6.45 -15.19 -11.95
N LYS A 168 -7.14 -15.22 -10.80
CA LYS A 168 -7.47 -14.01 -10.04
C LYS A 168 -6.20 -13.33 -9.52
N LEU A 169 -5.25 -14.08 -8.97
CA LEU A 169 -3.97 -13.54 -8.51
C LEU A 169 -3.15 -12.95 -9.66
N LEU A 170 -3.10 -13.63 -10.81
CA LEU A 170 -2.40 -13.13 -11.99
C LEU A 170 -2.99 -11.79 -12.47
N LYS A 171 -4.32 -11.70 -12.57
CA LYS A 171 -5.02 -10.46 -12.94
C LYS A 171 -4.76 -9.35 -11.93
N GLU A 172 -4.77 -9.66 -10.63
CA GLU A 172 -4.49 -8.69 -9.57
C GLU A 172 -3.04 -8.17 -9.64
N GLN A 173 -2.07 -9.04 -9.93
CA GLN A 173 -0.68 -8.63 -10.12
C GLN A 173 -0.53 -7.70 -11.33
N GLN A 174 -1.13 -8.05 -12.47
CA GLN A 174 -1.13 -7.20 -13.66
C GLN A 174 -1.78 -5.83 -13.39
N GLU A 175 -2.91 -5.81 -12.68
CA GLU A 175 -3.55 -4.54 -12.30
C GLU A 175 -2.67 -3.71 -11.36
N ARG A 176 -2.00 -4.35 -10.39
CA ARG A 176 -1.04 -3.67 -9.51
C ARG A 176 0.14 -3.09 -10.29
N GLU A 177 0.69 -3.82 -11.25
CA GLU A 177 1.78 -3.34 -12.11
C GLU A 177 1.34 -2.14 -12.97
N LEU A 178 0.17 -2.23 -13.61
CA LEU A 178 -0.40 -1.11 -14.38
C LEU A 178 -0.66 0.11 -13.49
N GLN A 179 -1.15 -0.09 -12.27
CA GLN A 179 -1.37 0.98 -11.33
C GLN A 179 -0.06 1.62 -10.85
N ALA A 180 0.98 0.81 -10.61
CA ALA A 180 2.32 1.29 -10.25
C ALA A 180 2.93 2.13 -11.40
N LEU A 181 2.82 1.65 -12.64
CA LEU A 181 3.26 2.38 -13.82
C LEU A 181 2.52 3.72 -13.96
N ARG A 182 1.20 3.72 -13.77
CA ARG A 182 0.39 4.96 -13.81
C ARG A 182 0.82 5.96 -12.73
N LYS A 183 1.08 5.51 -11.51
CA LYS A 183 1.57 6.35 -10.41
C LYS A 183 2.96 6.92 -10.73
N SER A 184 3.87 6.09 -11.24
CA SER A 184 5.20 6.52 -11.67
C SER A 184 5.13 7.58 -12.76
N ALA A 185 4.30 7.38 -13.79
CA ALA A 185 4.13 8.35 -14.88
C ALA A 185 3.57 9.70 -14.40
N ILE A 186 2.64 9.71 -13.44
CA ILE A 186 2.14 10.95 -12.84
C ILE A 186 3.26 11.65 -12.06
N GLN A 187 4.05 10.89 -11.31
CA GLN A 187 5.18 11.43 -10.54
C GLN A 187 6.24 12.02 -11.48
N GLU A 188 6.60 11.32 -12.56
CA GLU A 188 7.53 11.81 -13.57
C GLU A 188 7.04 13.10 -14.20
N LYS A 189 5.78 13.16 -14.66
CA LYS A 189 5.17 14.38 -15.18
C LYS A 189 5.22 15.54 -14.18
N SER A 190 5.01 15.28 -12.90
CA SER A 190 5.10 16.32 -11.86
C SER A 190 6.53 16.83 -11.68
N LYS A 191 7.52 15.93 -11.74
CA LYS A 191 8.95 16.28 -11.66
C LYS A 191 9.38 17.08 -12.89
N GLU A 192 8.97 16.66 -14.09
CA GLU A 192 9.21 17.40 -15.33
C GLU A 192 8.65 18.82 -15.25
N LYS A 193 7.38 18.98 -14.84
CA LYS A 193 6.75 20.29 -14.66
C LYS A 193 7.48 21.15 -13.64
N TYR A 194 7.94 20.56 -12.54
CA TYR A 194 8.74 21.26 -11.54
C TYR A 194 10.09 21.72 -12.11
N HIS A 195 10.78 20.87 -12.88
CA HIS A 195 12.04 21.23 -13.53
C HIS A 195 11.86 22.31 -14.59
N GLU A 196 10.81 22.25 -15.41
CA GLU A 196 10.45 23.31 -16.36
C GLU A 196 10.22 24.65 -15.62
N TRP A 197 9.46 24.62 -14.52
CA TRP A 197 9.22 25.80 -13.69
C TRP A 197 10.52 26.36 -13.10
N LEU A 198 11.42 25.51 -12.62
CA LEU A 198 12.74 25.93 -12.12
C LEU A 198 13.59 26.60 -13.21
N LYS A 199 13.59 26.07 -14.44
CA LYS A 199 14.29 26.68 -15.58
C LYS A 199 13.72 28.07 -15.87
N LYS A 200 12.39 28.17 -16.00
CA LYS A 200 11.70 29.45 -16.23
C LYS A 200 11.95 30.46 -15.11
N LYS A 201 12.00 30.01 -13.85
CA LYS A 201 12.30 30.89 -12.71
C LYS A 201 13.74 31.40 -12.73
N LYS A 202 14.71 30.58 -13.14
CA LYS A 202 16.09 31.00 -13.32
C LYS A 202 16.23 32.00 -14.46
N GLU A 203 15.55 31.78 -15.58
CA GLU A 203 15.53 32.70 -16.72
C GLU A 203 14.92 34.05 -16.35
N ASP A 204 13.73 34.09 -15.73
CA ASP A 204 13.09 35.32 -15.20
C ASP A 204 14.03 36.06 -14.23
N GLN A 205 14.71 35.33 -13.33
CA GLN A 205 15.68 35.94 -12.42
C GLN A 205 16.90 36.50 -13.16
N GLN A 206 17.40 35.83 -14.20
CA GLN A 206 18.53 36.31 -15.00
C GLN A 206 18.13 37.53 -15.83
N GLU A 207 16.94 37.55 -16.43
CA GLU A 207 16.41 38.68 -17.18
C GLU A 207 16.26 39.92 -16.29
N ARG A 208 15.66 39.76 -15.10
CA ARG A 208 15.57 40.84 -14.10
C ARG A 208 16.94 41.39 -13.72
N ARG A 209 17.92 40.51 -13.44
CA ARG A 209 19.29 40.92 -13.13
C ARG A 209 19.97 41.65 -14.29
N ARG A 210 19.72 41.25 -15.53
CA ARG A 210 20.25 41.93 -16.72
C ARG A 210 19.65 43.32 -16.85
N LYS A 211 18.33 43.45 -16.68
CA LYS A 211 17.61 44.72 -16.75
C LYS A 211 18.02 45.69 -15.63
N GLU A 212 18.24 45.18 -14.42
CA GLU A 212 18.78 45.97 -13.31
C GLU A 212 20.19 46.49 -13.63
N LYS A 213 21.08 45.64 -14.15
CA LYS A 213 22.43 46.05 -14.56
C LYS A 213 22.44 47.10 -15.68
N GLU A 214 21.62 46.90 -16.71
CA GLU A 214 21.49 47.88 -17.81
C GLU A 214 20.91 49.22 -17.29
N GLY A 215 19.94 49.16 -16.37
CA GLY A 215 19.42 50.35 -15.71
C GLY A 215 20.47 51.08 -14.84
N GLU A 216 21.32 50.34 -14.12
CA GLU A 216 22.43 50.91 -13.36
C GLU A 216 23.49 51.54 -14.28
N GLU A 217 23.84 50.87 -15.38
CA GLU A 217 24.79 51.36 -16.39
C GLU A 217 24.28 52.64 -17.06
N LYS A 218 23.01 52.67 -17.47
CA LYS A 218 22.37 53.86 -18.02
C LYS A 218 22.38 55.03 -17.03
N ARG A 219 22.08 54.78 -15.74
CA ARG A 219 22.14 55.83 -14.70
C ARG A 219 23.56 56.33 -14.48
N LEU A 220 24.55 55.45 -14.58
CA LEU A 220 25.96 55.82 -14.48
C LEU A 220 26.39 56.68 -15.68
N GLU A 221 25.97 56.32 -16.88
CA GLU A 221 26.22 57.09 -18.11
C GLU A 221 25.55 58.46 -18.06
N GLU A 222 24.29 58.55 -17.64
CA GLU A 222 23.60 59.83 -17.39
C GLU A 222 24.33 60.71 -16.37
N GLN A 223 24.88 60.12 -15.30
CA GLN A 223 25.69 60.86 -14.33
C GLN A 223 27.02 61.34 -14.93
N ASN A 224 27.68 60.52 -15.74
CA ASN A 224 28.92 60.90 -16.42
C ASN A 224 28.67 61.99 -17.46
N GLU A 225 27.59 61.89 -18.25
CA GLU A 225 27.22 62.92 -19.22
C GLU A 225 26.93 64.26 -18.53
N LYS A 226 26.22 64.26 -17.39
CA LYS A 226 26.02 65.47 -16.57
C LYS A 226 27.34 66.06 -16.08
N LYS A 227 28.29 65.22 -15.65
CA LYS A 227 29.62 65.66 -15.22
C LYS A 227 30.42 66.27 -16.38
N GLU A 228 30.44 65.61 -17.53
CA GLU A 228 31.15 66.11 -18.72
C GLU A 228 30.53 67.41 -19.25
N LYS A 229 29.20 67.52 -19.29
CA LYS A 229 28.51 68.78 -19.62
C LYS A 229 28.88 69.90 -18.64
N ALA A 230 28.87 69.63 -17.34
CA ALA A 230 29.25 70.61 -16.32
C ALA A 230 30.72 71.05 -16.46
N LYS A 231 31.63 70.11 -16.76
CA LYS A 231 33.03 70.42 -17.04
C LYS A 231 33.19 71.32 -18.27
N LYS A 232 32.52 71.00 -19.39
CA LYS A 232 32.56 71.84 -20.60
C LYS A 232 32.04 73.25 -20.34
N VAL A 233 30.90 73.38 -19.66
CA VAL A 233 30.35 74.69 -19.27
C VAL A 233 31.31 75.45 -18.36
N PHE A 234 31.99 74.75 -17.45
CA PHE A 234 32.98 75.37 -16.58
C PHE A 234 34.22 75.84 -17.36
N GLU A 235 34.72 75.06 -18.30
CA GLU A 235 35.83 75.44 -19.18
C GLU A 235 35.46 76.64 -20.06
N GLU A 236 34.28 76.63 -20.67
CA GLU A 236 33.74 77.76 -21.43
C GLU A 236 33.64 79.01 -20.56
N TRP A 237 33.13 78.87 -19.34
CA TRP A 237 33.07 79.97 -18.37
C TRP A 237 34.46 80.50 -17.99
N LEU A 238 35.49 79.64 -17.88
CA LEU A 238 36.86 80.07 -17.63
C LEU A 238 37.43 80.89 -18.79
N GLU A 239 37.14 80.54 -20.03
CA GLU A 239 37.56 81.32 -21.20
C GLU A 239 36.81 82.66 -21.28
N ASP A 240 35.49 82.64 -21.09
CA ASP A 240 34.65 83.86 -21.05
C ASP A 240 35.04 84.79 -19.88
N ALA A 241 35.48 84.23 -18.75
CA ALA A 241 35.95 85.03 -17.62
C ALA A 241 37.22 85.83 -17.94
N LYS A 242 38.06 85.36 -18.88
CA LYS A 242 39.26 86.09 -19.31
C LYS A 242 38.92 87.29 -20.20
N THR A 243 37.85 87.20 -20.98
CA THR A 243 37.40 88.25 -21.91
C THR A 243 36.35 89.18 -21.29
N ARG A 244 35.74 88.76 -20.17
CA ARG A 244 34.74 89.55 -19.46
C ARG A 244 35.35 90.86 -18.94
N PRO A 245 34.76 92.02 -19.30
CA PRO A 245 35.15 93.29 -18.69
C PRO A 245 34.86 93.23 -17.20
N ARG A 246 35.78 93.76 -16.39
CA ARG A 246 35.66 93.79 -14.92
C ARG A 246 34.30 94.37 -14.56
N PRO A 247 33.39 93.63 -13.88
CA PRO A 247 32.09 94.15 -13.53
C PRO A 247 32.25 95.41 -12.69
N THR A 248 31.84 96.55 -13.23
CA THR A 248 31.84 97.81 -12.48
C THR A 248 30.80 97.68 -11.38
N LEU A 249 31.22 97.80 -10.12
CA LEU A 249 30.38 97.70 -8.93
C LEU A 249 29.20 98.69 -8.97
N HIS A 250 28.11 98.32 -9.63
CA HIS A 250 26.85 99.07 -9.63
C HIS A 250 25.88 98.40 -8.65
N SER A 251 26.27 98.32 -7.38
CA SER A 251 25.34 98.05 -6.29
C SER A 251 24.92 99.39 -5.67
N TYR A 252 24.03 100.09 -6.35
CA TYR A 252 23.35 101.25 -5.77
C TYR A 252 22.07 100.76 -5.10
N GLY A 253 22.01 100.89 -3.77
CA GLY A 253 20.81 100.67 -2.98
C GLY A 253 20.16 102.00 -2.64
N TYR A 254 18.85 102.10 -2.81
CA TYR A 254 18.08 103.23 -2.27
C TYR A 254 17.74 102.94 -0.81
N THR A 255 18.52 103.49 0.12
CA THR A 255 18.19 103.48 1.54
C THR A 255 17.80 104.90 1.97
N ASN A 256 16.58 105.08 2.50
CA ASN A 256 16.08 106.35 3.04
C ASN A 256 16.14 107.56 2.08
N GLY A 257 15.86 107.34 0.80
CA GLY A 257 15.76 108.41 -0.19
C GLY A 257 17.10 109.00 -0.66
N LYS A 258 18.24 108.40 -0.30
CA LYS A 258 19.57 108.76 -0.82
C LYS A 258 20.23 107.57 -1.49
N LEU A 259 20.82 107.81 -2.67
CA LEU A 259 21.60 106.83 -3.42
C LEU A 259 22.90 106.54 -2.65
N THR A 260 22.92 105.46 -1.86
CA THR A 260 24.11 105.03 -1.12
C THR A 260 24.80 103.93 -1.91
N GLY A 261 26.07 104.17 -2.26
CA GLY A 261 26.93 103.15 -2.86
C GLY A 261 27.43 102.19 -1.80
N TYR A 262 27.35 100.89 -2.10
CA TYR A 262 27.91 99.77 -1.34
C TYR A 262 27.17 99.43 -0.03
N TYR A 263 26.40 98.34 -0.05
CA TYR A 263 26.08 97.60 1.17
C TYR A 263 27.34 96.84 1.59
N ASP A 264 28.17 97.43 2.44
CA ASP A 264 29.09 96.63 3.24
C ASP A 264 28.25 95.64 4.08
N GLY A 265 28.77 94.44 4.37
CA GLY A 265 28.05 93.41 5.14
C GLY A 265 27.56 93.89 6.52
N SER A 266 28.08 95.04 6.97
CA SER A 266 27.71 95.82 8.15
C SER A 266 26.37 96.59 8.02
N SER A 267 25.78 96.67 6.83
CA SER A 267 24.60 97.49 6.51
C SER A 267 23.28 96.76 6.69
N TYR A 268 23.31 95.47 7.04
CA TYR A 268 22.10 94.72 7.32
C TYR A 268 21.57 95.14 8.70
N PRO A 269 20.35 95.70 8.80
CA PRO A 269 19.75 95.90 10.10
C PRO A 269 19.69 94.55 10.82
N ALA A 270 20.03 94.55 12.11
CA ALA A 270 19.96 93.33 12.92
C ALA A 270 18.58 92.68 12.72
N PRO A 271 18.51 91.39 12.32
CA PRO A 271 17.24 90.72 12.11
C PRO A 271 16.40 90.84 13.39
N GLY A 272 15.21 91.44 13.28
CA GLY A 272 14.35 91.68 14.45
C GLY A 272 13.84 90.39 15.11
N PHE A 273 14.06 89.24 14.48
CA PHE A 273 13.69 87.93 14.99
C PHE A 273 14.80 86.92 14.74
N TYR A 274 15.41 86.44 15.82
CA TYR A 274 16.23 85.23 15.80
C TYR A 274 15.36 84.06 16.23
N ASN A 275 15.31 82.99 15.43
CA ASN A 275 14.66 81.74 15.83
C ASN A 275 15.48 81.14 17.00
N PRO A 276 14.96 81.14 18.25
CA PRO A 276 15.74 80.76 19.42
C PRO A 276 16.01 79.25 19.49
N ILE A 277 15.37 78.46 18.62
CA ILE A 277 15.58 77.02 18.54
C ILE A 277 16.68 76.78 17.50
N PRO A 278 17.93 76.44 17.90
CA PRO A 278 18.93 76.02 16.95
C PRO A 278 18.37 74.84 16.17
N TRP A 279 18.57 74.83 14.85
CA TRP A 279 18.09 73.79 13.95
C TRP A 279 18.60 72.44 14.46
N LYS A 280 17.79 71.75 15.28
CA LYS A 280 18.18 70.46 15.82
C LYS A 280 18.29 69.51 14.63
N PRO A 281 19.40 68.74 14.49
CA PRO A 281 19.48 67.69 13.50
C PRO A 281 18.24 66.81 13.61
N ILE A 282 17.52 66.64 12.49
CA ILE A 282 16.33 65.79 12.46
C ILE A 282 16.77 64.40 12.88
N HIS A 283 16.18 63.88 13.96
CA HIS A 283 16.50 62.54 14.47
C HIS A 283 16.00 61.50 13.47
N VAL A 284 16.89 61.03 12.59
CA VAL A 284 16.58 59.94 11.66
C VAL A 284 16.46 58.65 12.48
N PRO A 285 15.28 58.01 12.56
CA PRO A 285 15.16 56.75 13.28
C PRO A 285 16.06 55.69 12.63
N PRO A 286 16.74 54.84 13.41
CA PRO A 286 17.54 53.76 12.87
C PRO A 286 16.67 52.85 11.99
N PRO A 287 17.19 52.38 10.84
CA PRO A 287 16.43 51.51 9.95
C PRO A 287 15.99 50.24 10.69
N PRO A 288 14.79 49.69 10.40
CA PRO A 288 14.28 48.49 11.04
C PRO A 288 15.29 47.34 10.96
N LYS A 289 15.48 46.61 12.07
CA LYS A 289 16.47 45.52 12.23
C LYS A 289 16.32 44.37 11.21
N GLU A 290 15.27 44.38 10.39
CA GLU A 290 15.05 43.42 9.31
C GLU A 290 15.83 43.75 8.02
N ALA A 291 16.18 45.02 7.79
CA ALA A 291 16.95 45.44 6.62
C ALA A 291 18.46 45.17 6.78
N ALA A 292 18.96 45.05 8.02
CA ALA A 292 20.39 44.85 8.31
C ALA A 292 20.91 43.44 7.98
N LYS A 293 20.01 42.44 7.82
CA LYS A 293 20.42 41.07 7.48
C LYS A 293 20.80 40.87 6.02
N ASN A 294 20.44 41.81 5.13
CA ASN A 294 20.55 41.62 3.68
C ASN A 294 21.73 42.37 3.03
N LEU A 295 22.59 43.08 3.77
CA LEU A 295 23.67 43.88 3.18
C LEU A 295 25.10 43.56 3.66
N SER A 296 25.32 42.60 4.57
CA SER A 296 26.68 42.27 5.04
C SER A 296 27.36 41.14 4.23
N ARG A 297 27.50 41.29 2.91
CA ARG A 297 28.47 40.49 2.14
C ARG A 297 29.15 41.33 1.07
N LYS A 298 30.12 42.15 1.50
CA LYS A 298 31.30 42.52 0.69
C LYS A 298 32.34 43.20 1.58
N LYS A 299 33.31 42.43 2.07
CA LYS A 299 34.66 42.92 2.38
C LYS A 299 35.66 41.89 1.89
N THR A 300 36.37 42.26 0.84
CA THR A 300 37.64 41.69 0.43
C THR A 300 38.75 42.27 1.31
N LYS A 301 39.63 41.42 1.86
CA LYS A 301 41.08 41.62 1.99
C LYS A 301 41.75 40.32 2.45
N LYS A 302 43.02 40.21 2.05
CA LYS A 302 43.81 39.00 1.77
C LYS A 302 44.44 38.36 3.02
N ALA A 303 44.86 37.11 2.81
CA ALA A 303 45.33 36.04 3.69
C ALA A 303 46.27 36.39 4.88
N GLY A 304 46.08 35.62 5.95
CA GLY A 304 47.01 35.42 7.07
C GLY A 304 46.83 34.02 7.67
N SER A 305 47.75 33.13 7.30
CA SER A 305 48.30 31.96 8.00
C SER A 305 47.49 31.21 9.09
N SER A 306 47.22 29.93 8.80
CA SER A 306 47.32 28.73 9.66
C SER A 306 47.35 28.88 11.20
N GLN A 307 46.34 28.33 11.90
CA GLN A 307 46.55 27.17 12.79
C GLN A 307 45.25 26.51 13.29
N SER A 308 45.14 25.21 13.00
CA SER A 308 44.54 24.10 13.75
C SER A 308 43.22 24.27 14.53
N TYR A 309 42.19 23.63 13.98
CA TYR A 309 41.37 22.55 14.59
C TYR A 309 41.18 22.56 16.12
N ARG A 310 40.01 23.02 16.57
CA ARG A 310 39.32 22.42 17.73
C ARG A 310 37.81 22.35 17.44
N SER A 311 37.35 21.13 17.27
CA SER A 311 35.95 20.73 17.15
C SER A 311 35.30 20.72 18.53
N ASN A 312 34.26 21.53 18.73
CA ASN A 312 33.34 21.35 19.86
C ASN A 312 32.03 20.77 19.34
N LEU A 313 31.76 19.55 19.83
CA LEU A 313 30.61 18.71 19.54
C LEU A 313 29.36 19.29 20.20
N GLY A 314 28.30 19.49 19.41
CA GLY A 314 26.93 19.60 19.93
C GLY A 314 26.31 18.20 20.12
N PRO A 315 25.34 18.03 21.03
CA PRO A 315 24.87 16.72 21.47
C PRO A 315 24.08 16.00 20.37
N LEU A 316 24.51 14.78 20.07
CA LEU A 316 23.81 13.85 19.19
C LEU A 316 22.59 13.26 19.93
N TYR A 317 21.39 13.58 19.46
CA TYR A 317 20.15 12.94 19.88
C TYR A 317 20.20 11.47 19.47
N LYS A 318 20.22 10.53 20.43
CA LYS A 318 20.09 9.09 20.16
C LYS A 318 18.63 8.64 20.40
N PRO A 319 18.02 7.89 19.46
CA PRO A 319 16.80 7.14 19.73
C PRO A 319 17.10 5.90 20.59
N LYS A 320 16.13 5.53 21.44
CA LYS A 320 16.17 4.36 22.33
C LYS A 320 15.74 3.11 21.57
N ASP A 321 16.68 2.24 21.23
CA ASP A 321 16.41 0.85 20.86
C ASP A 321 16.74 -0.06 22.05
N ASN A 322 15.71 -0.70 22.62
CA ASN A 322 15.86 -1.77 23.60
C ASN A 322 15.89 -3.12 22.86
N LEU A 323 17.08 -3.70 22.73
CA LEU A 323 17.26 -5.13 22.45
C LEU A 323 18.25 -5.67 23.49
N GLN A 324 17.70 -6.15 24.62
CA GLN A 324 18.46 -6.95 25.57
C GLN A 324 18.52 -8.39 25.06
N ILE A 325 19.67 -8.73 24.47
CA ILE A 325 20.10 -10.11 24.23
C ILE A 325 20.58 -10.65 25.58
N GLY A 326 19.79 -11.54 26.18
CA GLY A 326 20.18 -12.29 27.36
C GLY A 326 21.33 -13.25 27.02
N LYS A 327 22.52 -12.95 27.53
CA LYS A 327 23.62 -13.93 27.65
C LYS A 327 23.52 -14.58 29.01
N GLY A 328 22.90 -15.76 29.07
CA GLY A 328 22.98 -16.66 30.21
C GLY A 328 24.10 -17.66 30.01
N THR A 329 25.22 -17.45 30.66
CA THR A 329 26.19 -18.51 30.96
C THR A 329 26.47 -18.45 32.45
N PHE A 330 26.15 -19.49 33.20
CA PHE A 330 27.10 -20.14 34.10
C PHE A 330 26.56 -21.49 34.62
N LYS A 331 27.50 -22.44 34.59
CA LYS A 331 27.52 -23.82 35.09
C LYS A 331 27.06 -23.95 36.55
N ARG A 332 26.42 -25.06 36.91
CA ARG A 332 27.06 -26.23 37.53
C ARG A 332 26.12 -27.42 37.53
#